data_AF-A0A063BPB8-F1
#
_entry.id   AF-A0A063BPB8-F1
#
_cell.length_a   1.000
_cell.length_b   1.000
_cell.length_c   1.000
_cell.angle_alpha   90.00
_cell.angle_beta   90.00
_cell.angle_gamma   90.00
#
_symmetry.space_group_name_H-M   'P 1'
#
loop_
_entity.id
_entity.type
_entity.pdbx_description
1 polymer ?
#
loop_
_entity_poly.entity_id
_entity_poly.type
_entity_poly.pdbx_seq_one_letter_code
_entity_poly.pdbx_strand_id
1 'polypeptide(L)'
;MTGVPAPTRDDAPAERQAPSPVAARLLPYGFAKNGQVLVAHQHDDTLEVWISERTSEAALAEVARNFGAVAVHRVPADELALAINQAYARQDGSAAQVVGEVEGEVDLSRLMQDIPEVEDLLESEDDAPIIRMINALLTQAAREQASDIHIEPFENASVVRFRVDGTLRDVVRPKKALHG
;
A
#
# COMPACT_ATOMS: atom_id res chain seq x y z
N MET A 1 -25.69 -30.45 -40.12
CA MET A 1 -26.09 -29.31 -39.26
C MET A 1 -26.05 -29.79 -37.83
N THR A 2 -24.89 -29.67 -37.19
CA THR A 2 -24.66 -30.13 -35.81
C THR A 2 -24.87 -28.91 -34.91
N GLY A 3 -25.95 -28.92 -34.13
CA GLY A 3 -26.30 -27.83 -33.23
C GLY A 3 -25.26 -27.70 -32.13
N VAL A 4 -24.66 -26.52 -32.03
CA VAL A 4 -23.82 -26.10 -30.89
C VAL A 4 -24.75 -25.91 -29.68
N PRO A 5 -24.51 -26.56 -28.53
CA PRO A 5 -25.28 -26.27 -27.33
C PRO A 5 -24.95 -24.86 -26.83
N ALA A 6 -26.01 -24.11 -26.52
CA ALA A 6 -25.94 -22.76 -25.97
C ALA A 6 -25.22 -22.75 -24.61
N PRO A 7 -24.45 -21.70 -24.28
CA PRO A 7 -23.83 -21.58 -22.97
C PRO A 7 -24.92 -21.41 -21.90
N THR A 8 -24.85 -22.25 -20.87
CA THR A 8 -25.69 -22.20 -19.67
C THR A 8 -25.57 -20.82 -19.02
N ARG A 9 -26.68 -20.10 -18.95
CA ARG A 9 -26.88 -19.00 -18.00
C ARG A 9 -27.03 -19.63 -16.62
N ASP A 10 -26.31 -19.09 -15.63
CA ASP A 10 -26.83 -18.60 -14.33
C ASP A 10 -25.78 -18.76 -13.22
N ASP A 11 -24.74 -17.93 -13.23
CA ASP A 11 -23.98 -17.62 -12.02
C ASP A 11 -24.43 -16.22 -11.58
N ALA A 12 -25.56 -16.14 -10.88
CA ALA A 12 -25.87 -14.99 -10.06
C ALA A 12 -24.66 -14.69 -9.16
N PRO A 13 -24.23 -13.44 -8.97
CA PRO A 13 -23.09 -13.16 -8.12
C PRO A 13 -23.51 -13.52 -6.69
N ALA A 14 -23.07 -14.69 -6.21
CA ALA A 14 -22.97 -14.96 -4.78
C ALA A 14 -22.34 -13.72 -4.15
N GLU A 15 -22.90 -13.23 -3.03
CA GLU A 15 -22.40 -12.04 -2.33
C GLU A 15 -20.88 -12.15 -2.18
N ARG A 16 -20.15 -11.47 -3.07
CA ARG A 16 -18.70 -11.60 -3.19
C ARG A 16 -18.11 -11.00 -1.92
N GLN A 17 -17.53 -11.84 -1.09
CA GLN A 17 -16.88 -11.37 0.12
C GLN A 17 -15.71 -10.47 -0.28
N ALA A 18 -15.64 -9.29 0.34
CA ALA A 18 -14.62 -8.31 0.01
C ALA A 18 -13.22 -8.91 0.27
N PRO A 19 -12.23 -8.64 -0.60
CA PRO A 19 -10.87 -9.14 -0.44
C PRO A 19 -10.31 -8.87 0.96
N SER A 20 -9.67 -9.88 1.55
CA SER A 20 -8.98 -9.78 2.82
C SER A 20 -7.71 -8.93 2.68
N PRO A 21 -7.57 -7.83 3.45
CA PRO A 21 -6.35 -7.03 3.45
C PRO A 21 -5.11 -7.83 3.87
N VAL A 22 -5.29 -8.85 4.73
CA VAL A 22 -4.18 -9.72 5.18
C VAL A 22 -3.71 -10.62 4.04
N ALA A 23 -4.65 -11.21 3.29
CA ALA A 23 -4.30 -12.07 2.16
C ALA A 23 -3.65 -11.29 1.01
N ALA A 24 -4.11 -10.06 0.74
CA ALA A 24 -3.52 -9.19 -0.28
C ALA A 24 -2.02 -8.93 -0.05
N ARG A 25 -1.56 -8.90 1.20
CA ARG A 25 -0.15 -8.66 1.58
C ARG A 25 0.80 -9.77 1.19
N LEU A 26 0.30 -10.94 0.78
CA LEU A 26 1.17 -11.97 0.18
C LEU A 26 1.86 -11.46 -1.09
N LEU A 27 1.31 -10.42 -1.75
CA LEU A 27 1.91 -9.78 -2.90
C LEU A 27 2.27 -8.30 -2.61
N PRO A 28 3.45 -7.81 -3.02
CA PRO A 28 3.76 -6.39 -2.99
C PRO A 28 2.78 -5.58 -3.88
N TYR A 29 2.38 -4.38 -3.45
CA TYR A 29 1.43 -3.53 -4.20
C TYR A 29 1.85 -3.30 -5.66
N GLY A 30 3.13 -3.00 -5.91
CA GLY A 30 3.64 -2.79 -7.26
C GLY A 30 3.49 -4.03 -8.15
N PHE A 31 3.69 -5.22 -7.58
CA PHE A 31 3.48 -6.49 -8.30
C PHE A 31 1.99 -6.73 -8.57
N ALA A 32 1.13 -6.55 -7.58
CA ALA A 32 -0.33 -6.70 -7.73
C ALA A 32 -0.89 -5.73 -8.78
N LYS A 33 -0.47 -4.46 -8.74
CA LYS A 33 -0.91 -3.41 -9.68
C LYS A 33 -0.40 -3.65 -11.10
N ASN A 34 0.90 -3.89 -11.27
CA ASN A 34 1.48 -4.06 -12.62
C ASN A 34 1.08 -5.40 -13.23
N GLY A 35 1.00 -6.46 -12.41
CA GLY A 35 0.55 -7.78 -12.81
C GLY A 35 -0.96 -7.89 -13.01
N GLN A 36 -1.72 -6.89 -12.55
CA GLN A 36 -3.19 -6.91 -12.48
C GLN A 36 -3.68 -8.21 -11.84
N VAL A 37 -3.22 -8.48 -10.62
CA VAL A 37 -3.49 -9.71 -9.86
C VAL A 37 -3.65 -9.38 -8.39
N LEU A 38 -4.63 -9.99 -7.72
CA LEU A 38 -4.90 -9.76 -6.29
C LEU A 38 -5.12 -11.11 -5.60
N VAL A 39 -4.44 -11.36 -4.49
CA VAL A 39 -4.83 -12.44 -3.58
C VAL A 39 -5.98 -11.93 -2.73
N ALA A 40 -7.18 -12.44 -2.97
CA ALA A 40 -8.39 -12.01 -2.28
C ALA A 40 -8.54 -12.73 -0.93
N HIS A 41 -8.29 -14.03 -0.88
CA HIS A 41 -8.36 -14.83 0.33
C HIS A 41 -7.27 -15.89 0.34
N GLN A 42 -6.83 -16.26 1.54
CA GLN A 42 -5.96 -17.40 1.78
C GLN A 42 -6.75 -18.44 2.56
N HIS A 43 -6.85 -19.64 2.00
CA HIS A 43 -7.33 -20.83 2.68
C HIS A 43 -6.14 -21.75 2.98
N ASP A 44 -6.36 -22.80 3.78
CA ASP A 44 -5.29 -23.67 4.28
C ASP A 44 -4.39 -24.25 3.16
N ASP A 45 -4.99 -24.65 2.02
CA ASP A 45 -4.28 -25.30 0.91
C ASP A 45 -4.41 -24.57 -0.44
N THR A 46 -5.09 -23.41 -0.50
CA THR A 46 -5.30 -22.69 -1.76
C THR A 46 -5.40 -21.19 -1.58
N LEU A 47 -4.90 -20.44 -2.56
CA LEU A 47 -5.11 -19.00 -2.64
C LEU A 47 -6.25 -18.67 -3.59
N GLU A 48 -7.22 -17.90 -3.12
CA GLU A 48 -8.19 -17.27 -4.00
C GLU A 48 -7.55 -16.03 -4.64
N VAL A 49 -7.42 -16.04 -5.97
CA VAL A 49 -6.75 -14.99 -6.72
C VAL A 49 -7.72 -14.38 -7.73
N TRP A 50 -7.92 -13.08 -7.61
CA TRP A 50 -8.70 -12.29 -8.57
C TRP A 50 -7.80 -11.83 -9.70
N ILE A 51 -8.29 -12.01 -10.92
CA ILE A 51 -7.63 -11.64 -12.17
C ILE A 51 -8.61 -10.90 -13.09
N SER A 52 -8.09 -10.26 -14.12
CA SER A 52 -8.85 -9.62 -15.18
C SER A 52 -8.36 -10.08 -16.55
N GLU A 53 -9.00 -9.57 -17.61
CA GLU A 53 -8.52 -9.70 -18.98
C GLU A 53 -7.15 -9.06 -19.23
N ARG A 54 -6.68 -8.18 -18.32
CA ARG A 54 -5.37 -7.51 -18.39
C ARG A 54 -4.28 -8.19 -17.55
N THR A 55 -4.59 -9.29 -16.87
CA THR A 55 -3.63 -9.98 -16.01
C THR A 55 -2.49 -10.57 -16.82
N SER A 56 -1.26 -10.30 -16.39
CA SER A 56 -0.06 -10.88 -17.00
C SER A 56 0.04 -12.37 -16.69
N GLU A 57 0.22 -13.20 -17.72
CA GLU A 57 0.46 -14.64 -17.55
C GLU A 57 1.69 -14.91 -16.67
N ALA A 58 2.73 -14.10 -16.80
CA ALA A 58 3.93 -14.21 -15.99
C ALA A 58 3.64 -13.91 -14.51
N ALA A 59 2.79 -12.92 -14.22
CA ALA A 59 2.40 -12.59 -12.85
C ALA A 59 1.61 -13.72 -12.21
N LEU A 60 0.62 -14.28 -12.91
CA LEU A 60 -0.16 -15.42 -12.42
C LEU A 60 0.72 -16.66 -12.21
N ALA A 61 1.65 -16.93 -13.12
CA ALA A 61 2.61 -18.02 -13.00
C ALA A 61 3.54 -17.86 -11.78
N GLU A 62 4.01 -16.64 -11.50
CA GLU A 62 4.80 -16.35 -10.29
C GLU A 62 4.00 -16.58 -9.00
N VAL A 63 2.72 -16.20 -8.96
CA VAL A 63 1.86 -16.48 -7.80
C VAL A 63 1.72 -17.99 -7.59
N ALA A 64 1.40 -18.75 -8.65
CA ALA A 64 1.27 -20.20 -8.56
C ALA A 64 2.61 -20.87 -8.17
N ARG A 65 3.75 -20.37 -8.67
CA ARG A 65 5.09 -20.90 -8.33
C ARG A 65 5.42 -20.74 -6.85
N ASN A 66 5.12 -19.58 -6.27
CA ASN A 66 5.51 -19.25 -4.89
C ASN A 66 4.53 -19.79 -3.84
N PHE A 67 3.25 -19.91 -4.19
CA PHE A 67 2.19 -20.23 -3.22
C PHE A 67 1.44 -21.54 -3.51
N GLY A 68 1.74 -22.21 -4.63
CA GLY A 68 1.14 -23.51 -4.96
C GLY A 68 -0.23 -23.39 -5.61
N ALA A 69 -1.24 -24.04 -5.03
CA ALA A 69 -2.57 -24.10 -5.62
C ALA A 69 -3.27 -22.73 -5.58
N VAL A 70 -3.82 -22.34 -6.72
CA VAL A 70 -4.50 -21.04 -6.90
C VAL A 70 -5.89 -21.27 -7.50
N ALA A 71 -6.93 -20.80 -6.80
CA ALA A 71 -8.29 -20.71 -7.29
C ALA A 71 -8.51 -19.34 -7.95
N VAL A 72 -8.60 -19.33 -9.29
CA VAL A 72 -8.65 -18.11 -10.08
C VAL A 72 -10.10 -17.64 -10.28
N HIS A 73 -10.36 -16.38 -9.95
CA HIS A 73 -11.64 -15.72 -10.20
C HIS A 73 -11.44 -14.54 -11.16
N ARG A 74 -12.17 -14.54 -12.28
CA ARG A 74 -12.13 -13.42 -13.23
C ARG A 74 -13.14 -12.36 -12.85
N VAL A 75 -12.67 -11.13 -12.72
CA VAL A 75 -13.46 -9.92 -12.52
C VAL A 75 -13.09 -8.88 -13.59
N PRO A 76 -13.97 -7.92 -13.90
CA PRO A 76 -13.63 -6.81 -14.80
C PRO A 76 -12.38 -6.05 -14.32
N ALA A 77 -11.56 -5.60 -15.26
CA ALA A 77 -10.34 -4.86 -14.93
C ALA A 77 -10.52 -3.66 -14.01
N ASP A 78 -11.62 -2.91 -14.15
CA ASP A 78 -11.91 -1.75 -13.30
C ASP A 78 -12.31 -2.16 -11.89
N GLU A 79 -13.06 -3.27 -11.75
CA GLU A 79 -13.41 -3.86 -10.46
C GLU A 79 -12.15 -4.38 -9.74
N LEU A 80 -11.26 -5.05 -10.46
CA LEU A 80 -9.97 -5.51 -9.93
C LEU A 80 -9.09 -4.35 -9.48
N ALA A 81 -8.98 -3.30 -10.30
CA ALA A 81 -8.17 -2.13 -9.96
C ALA A 81 -8.71 -1.44 -8.71
N LEU A 82 -10.03 -1.31 -8.58
CA LEU A 82 -10.67 -0.78 -7.38
C LEU A 82 -10.41 -1.68 -6.16
N ALA A 83 -10.55 -2.99 -6.31
CA ALA A 83 -10.31 -3.97 -5.25
C ALA A 83 -8.85 -3.96 -4.77
N ILE A 84 -7.88 -3.91 -5.70
CA ILE A 84 -6.46 -3.74 -5.38
C ILE A 84 -6.27 -2.43 -4.60
N ASN A 85 -6.78 -1.30 -5.09
CA ASN A 85 -6.59 -0.05 -4.37
C ASN A 85 -7.21 -0.09 -2.97
N GLN A 86 -8.40 -0.66 -2.79
CA GLN A 86 -9.06 -0.77 -1.49
C GLN A 86 -8.36 -1.74 -0.52
N ALA A 87 -7.88 -2.89 -1.01
CA ALA A 87 -7.22 -3.90 -0.19
C ALA A 87 -5.91 -3.37 0.41
N TYR A 88 -5.20 -2.49 -0.31
CA TYR A 88 -3.96 -1.87 0.15
C TYR A 88 -4.18 -0.51 0.84
N ALA A 89 -5.22 0.25 0.49
CA ALA A 89 -5.54 1.54 1.13
C ALA A 89 -5.96 1.42 2.60
N ARG A 90 -6.46 0.26 3.05
CA ARG A 90 -6.95 0.10 4.43
C ARG A 90 -5.86 0.18 5.51
N GLN A 91 -4.58 0.12 5.16
CA GLN A 91 -3.50 0.45 6.10
C GLN A 91 -2.28 1.12 5.45
N ASP A 92 -2.13 1.10 4.12
CA ASP A 92 -1.10 1.94 3.52
C ASP A 92 -1.63 3.38 3.44
N GLY A 93 -1.18 4.17 4.40
CA GLY A 93 -0.80 5.55 4.15
C GLY A 93 0.26 5.63 3.04
N SER A 94 -0.14 5.22 1.85
CA SER A 94 0.74 4.77 0.79
C SER A 94 1.61 5.94 0.33
N ALA A 95 2.89 5.65 0.11
CA ALA A 95 3.78 6.56 -0.61
C ALA A 95 3.13 7.09 -1.91
N ALA A 96 2.19 6.37 -2.53
CA ALA A 96 1.45 6.84 -3.70
C ALA A 96 0.44 7.98 -3.41
N GLN A 97 -0.23 8.01 -2.25
CA GLN A 97 -1.05 9.16 -1.84
C GLN A 97 -0.15 10.32 -1.39
N VAL A 98 0.91 10.00 -0.66
CA VAL A 98 1.91 10.96 -0.21
C VAL A 98 2.61 11.65 -1.38
N VAL A 99 2.94 10.96 -2.48
CA VAL A 99 3.50 11.55 -3.70
C VAL A 99 2.55 12.60 -4.32
N GLY A 100 1.23 12.42 -4.19
CA GLY A 100 0.23 13.39 -4.64
C GLY A 100 0.03 14.58 -3.70
N GLU A 101 0.26 14.39 -2.39
CA GLU A 101 0.13 15.42 -1.35
C GLU A 101 1.43 16.26 -1.18
N VAL A 102 2.59 15.68 -1.44
CA VAL A 102 3.92 16.31 -1.28
C VAL A 102 4.26 17.31 -2.40
N GLU A 103 3.30 17.80 -3.19
CA GLU A 103 3.52 18.87 -4.18
C GLU A 103 3.76 20.26 -3.54
N GLY A 104 3.69 20.40 -2.21
CA GLY A 104 4.09 21.62 -1.51
C GLY A 104 4.72 21.38 -0.13
N GLU A 105 5.72 22.20 0.24
CA GLU A 105 6.33 22.24 1.59
C GLU A 105 5.31 22.41 2.72
N VAL A 106 4.13 22.95 2.39
CA VAL A 106 3.00 23.19 3.30
C VAL A 106 2.35 21.89 3.78
N ASP A 107 2.44 20.79 3.04
CA ASP A 107 1.72 19.54 3.37
C ASP A 107 2.52 18.63 4.32
N LEU A 108 3.84 18.53 4.12
CA LEU A 108 4.71 17.78 5.03
C LEU A 108 4.67 18.34 6.47
N SER A 109 4.60 19.66 6.59
CA SER A 109 4.47 20.33 7.90
C SER A 109 3.16 20.02 8.61
N ARG A 110 2.06 19.77 7.88
CA ARG A 110 0.75 19.41 8.45
C ARG A 110 0.69 17.95 8.84
N LEU A 111 1.15 17.06 7.96
CA LEU A 111 1.28 15.62 8.25
C LEU A 111 2.09 15.35 9.53
N MET A 112 3.08 16.19 9.83
CA MET A 112 3.93 16.06 11.01
C MET A 112 3.40 16.73 12.27
N GLN A 113 2.34 17.55 12.16
CA GLN A 113 1.60 18.08 13.30
C GLN A 113 0.48 17.14 13.75
N ASP A 114 -0.04 16.33 12.83
CA ASP A 114 -1.14 15.38 13.07
C ASP A 114 -0.69 14.01 13.60
N ILE A 115 0.57 13.91 14.06
CA ILE A 115 1.09 12.67 14.64
C ILE A 115 0.61 12.55 16.09
N PRO A 116 -0.20 11.52 16.42
CA PRO A 116 -0.66 11.30 17.80
C PRO A 116 0.51 10.96 18.74
N GLU A 117 0.30 11.18 20.04
CA GLU A 117 1.30 10.92 21.07
C GLU A 117 1.59 9.40 21.19
N VAL A 118 2.80 9.02 21.62
CA VAL A 118 3.21 7.60 21.69
C VAL A 118 2.35 6.78 22.67
N GLU A 119 1.81 7.42 23.71
CA GLU A 119 0.86 6.78 24.63
C GLU A 119 -0.41 6.31 23.89
N ASP A 120 -0.94 7.13 22.99
CA ASP A 120 -2.07 6.74 22.12
C ASP A 120 -1.67 5.69 21.08
N LEU A 121 -0.39 5.63 20.66
CA LEU A 121 0.11 4.71 19.64
C LEU A 121 0.27 3.26 20.12
N LEU A 122 0.55 3.06 21.41
CA LEU A 122 0.67 1.73 22.01
C LEU A 122 -0.70 1.09 22.27
N GLU A 123 -1.74 1.92 22.45
CA GLU A 123 -3.13 1.49 22.60
C GLU A 123 -3.89 1.42 21.26
N SER A 124 -3.40 2.11 20.23
CA SER A 124 -3.99 2.13 18.89
C SER A 124 -3.27 1.15 17.95
N GLU A 125 -3.98 0.19 17.36
CA GLU A 125 -3.48 -0.67 16.27
C GLU A 125 -3.20 0.08 14.94
N ASP A 126 -3.18 1.42 14.99
CA ASP A 126 -3.21 2.31 13.84
C ASP A 126 -1.83 2.97 13.62
N ASP A 127 -0.85 2.16 13.21
CA ASP A 127 0.50 2.60 12.80
C ASP A 127 0.49 3.58 11.60
N ALA A 128 -0.69 3.84 11.02
CA ALA A 128 -0.89 4.57 9.79
C ALA A 128 -0.28 5.99 9.78
N PRO A 129 -0.35 6.83 10.84
CA PRO A 129 0.22 8.18 10.83
C PRO A 129 1.75 8.20 10.77
N ILE A 130 2.42 7.33 11.53
CA ILE A 130 3.88 7.22 11.55
C ILE A 130 4.39 6.69 10.22
N ILE A 131 3.73 5.65 9.67
CA ILE A 131 4.08 5.10 8.37
C ILE A 131 3.92 6.16 7.26
N ARG A 132 2.84 6.97 7.27
CA ARG A 132 2.67 8.10 6.35
C ARG A 132 3.81 9.11 6.44
N MET A 133 4.19 9.51 7.65
CA MET A 133 5.29 10.44 7.86
C MET A 133 6.59 9.90 7.27
N ILE A 134 6.94 8.64 7.57
CA ILE A 134 8.17 8.02 7.07
C ILE A 134 8.17 7.95 5.55
N ASN A 135 7.06 7.52 4.94
CA ASN A 135 6.91 7.48 3.48
C ASN A 135 7.05 8.88 2.85
N ALA A 136 6.54 9.93 3.50
CA ALA A 136 6.67 11.31 3.05
C ALA A 136 8.11 11.81 3.10
N LEU A 137 8.82 11.54 4.20
CA LEU A 137 10.22 11.89 4.33
C LEU A 137 11.08 11.19 3.28
N LEU A 138 10.87 9.90 3.05
CA LEU A 138 11.59 9.13 2.03
C LEU A 138 11.31 9.63 0.61
N THR A 139 10.04 9.93 0.32
CA THR A 139 9.63 10.48 -0.98
C THR A 139 10.26 11.84 -1.23
N GLN A 140 10.23 12.73 -0.24
CA GLN A 140 10.83 14.06 -0.35
C GLN A 140 12.35 13.97 -0.50
N ALA A 141 13.02 13.12 0.28
CA ALA A 141 14.46 12.89 0.17
C ALA A 141 14.84 12.39 -1.23
N ALA A 142 14.06 11.47 -1.81
CA ALA A 142 14.28 11.00 -3.18
C ALA A 142 14.08 12.12 -4.23
N ARG A 143 13.04 12.96 -4.07
CA ARG A 143 12.79 14.12 -4.94
C ARG A 143 13.92 15.14 -4.89
N GLU A 144 14.42 15.44 -3.69
CA GLU A 144 15.52 16.37 -3.47
C GLU A 144 16.90 15.76 -3.72
N GLN A 145 16.96 14.47 -4.11
CA GLN A 145 18.21 13.72 -4.29
C GLN A 145 19.12 13.77 -3.06
N ALA A 146 18.52 13.74 -1.87
CA ALA A 146 19.24 13.71 -0.61
C ALA A 146 19.99 12.37 -0.46
N SER A 147 21.26 12.47 -0.12
CA SER A 147 22.13 11.33 0.19
C SER A 147 21.82 10.70 1.55
N ASP A 148 21.33 11.49 2.50
CA ASP A 148 21.08 11.05 3.88
C ASP A 148 19.89 11.80 4.47
N ILE A 149 19.18 11.11 5.36
CA ILE A 149 18.14 11.66 6.21
C ILE A 149 18.61 11.52 7.66
N HIS A 150 18.83 12.65 8.33
CA HIS A 150 19.20 12.71 9.73
C HIS A 150 17.96 13.03 10.58
N ILE A 151 17.74 12.28 11.65
CA ILE A 151 16.66 12.50 12.62
C ILE A 151 17.31 12.68 14.00
N GLU A 152 17.20 13.88 14.55
CA GLU A 152 17.80 14.26 15.82
C GLU A 152 16.74 14.57 16.87
N PRO A 153 16.64 13.76 17.94
CA PRO A 153 15.74 14.06 19.04
C PRO A 153 16.33 15.14 19.96
N PHE A 154 15.55 16.20 20.24
CA PHE A 154 15.82 17.22 21.27
C PHE A 154 14.77 17.14 22.36
N GLU A 155 14.92 17.87 23.47
CA GLU A 155 14.02 17.82 24.63
C GLU A 155 12.52 17.96 24.27
N ASN A 156 12.15 18.90 23.40
CA ASN A 156 10.74 19.22 23.08
C ASN A 156 10.32 18.94 21.62
N ALA A 157 11.25 18.51 20.77
CA ALA A 157 11.00 18.29 19.35
C ALA A 157 12.05 17.34 18.77
N SER A 158 11.75 16.75 17.62
CA SER A 158 12.79 16.15 16.78
C SER A 158 13.05 17.06 15.59
N VAL A 159 14.28 17.09 15.10
CA VAL A 159 14.65 17.83 13.88
C VAL A 159 15.04 16.80 12.82
N VAL A 160 14.43 16.92 11.64
CA VAL A 160 14.80 16.11 10.47
C VAL A 160 15.56 16.99 9.48
N ARG A 161 16.74 16.51 9.06
CA ARG A 161 17.63 17.19 8.12
C ARG A 161 17.98 16.30 6.94
N PHE A 162 18.02 16.85 5.74
CA PHE A 162 18.50 16.15 4.54
C PHE A 162 19.91 16.60 4.19
N ARG A 163 20.75 15.67 3.75
CA ARG A 163 22.04 15.97 3.14
C ARG A 163 21.92 15.97 1.63
N VAL A 164 21.84 17.15 1.01
CA VAL A 164 21.78 17.34 -0.45
C VAL A 164 23.09 17.98 -0.90
N ASP A 165 23.78 17.35 -1.87
CA ASP A 165 25.08 17.82 -2.38
C ASP A 165 26.12 18.12 -1.28
N GLY A 166 26.10 17.31 -0.22
CA GLY A 166 27.01 17.45 0.93
C GLY A 166 26.63 18.54 1.94
N THR A 167 25.55 19.29 1.73
CA THR A 167 25.07 20.31 2.67
C THR A 167 23.84 19.81 3.44
N LEU A 168 23.83 20.02 4.76
CA LEU A 168 22.67 19.73 5.61
C LEU A 168 21.63 20.85 5.51
N ARG A 169 20.36 20.48 5.29
CA ARG A 169 19.21 21.38 5.27
C ARG A 169 18.16 20.91 6.27
N ASP A 170 17.67 21.81 7.10
CA ASP A 170 16.52 21.55 7.98
C ASP A 170 15.26 21.45 7.13
N VAL A 171 14.58 20.31 7.19
CA VAL A 171 13.39 20.05 6.37
C VAL A 171 12.14 20.19 7.20
N VAL A 172 12.17 19.71 8.45
CA VAL A 172 10.99 19.73 9.31
C VAL A 172 11.34 19.50 10.78
N ARG A 173 10.47 19.98 11.66
CA ARG A 173 10.61 19.88 13.11
C ARG A 173 9.33 19.30 13.73
N PRO A 174 9.13 17.97 13.67
CA PRO A 174 8.00 17.33 14.35
C PRO A 174 8.06 17.61 15.85
N LYS A 175 6.89 17.89 16.44
CA LYS A 175 6.75 17.92 17.89
C LYS A 175 7.07 16.52 18.43
N LYS A 176 7.72 16.46 19.59
CA LYS A 176 8.02 15.18 20.22
C LYS A 176 6.70 14.52 20.64
N ALA A 177 6.38 13.38 20.04
CA ALA A 177 5.38 12.43 20.54
C ALA A 177 5.93 11.55 21.68
N LEU A 178 7.18 11.76 22.11
CA LEU A 178 7.87 10.95 23.10
C LEU A 178 8.15 11.83 24.31
N HIS A 179 7.66 11.46 25.48
CA HIS A 179 8.38 11.29 26.75
C HIS A 179 7.33 10.89 27.82
N GLY A 180 7.22 9.58 28.04
CA GLY A 180 6.50 8.89 29.11
C GLY A 180 7.05 7.48 29.21
#